data_AF-I1W1E7-F1
#
_entry.id   AF-I1W1E7-F1
#
_cell.length_a   1.000
_cell.length_b   1.000
_cell.length_c   1.000
_cell.angle_alpha   90.00
_cell.angle_beta   90.00
_cell.angle_gamma   90.00
#
_symmetry.space_group_name_H-M   'P 1'
#
loop_
_entity.id
_entity.type
_entity.pdbx_description
1 polymer ?
#
loop_
_entity_poly.entity_id
_entity_poly.type
_entity_poly.pdbx_seq_one_letter_code
_entity_poly.pdbx_strand_id
1 'polypeptide(L)'
;FTGDFHAISTAHNLLAAIIDNHLSSGNALGINPHTINWRRVLDMNDRALRDIIIGLGGSANGMPRESGFDITVASEVMAIFCLAESLADLRERLGRIIIGYSKDKKPVTAADLKVHGAMTVLLKNALAPNLVRTLENNPAFVHGGPFANIAHGCNSIIATKMAMRLSEYTVTEAGFGADLGAEKFLDIKCRYGGFHPNVVVLVATVRALKMHGGIAKDALKTPSPEGVEKGLENLVKHIENIHGFGLPVVVAINHFTSDTDEEISLIQARCETMGVMAVRATHWAEGGAGAEKLAKAVV
;
A
#
# COMPACT_ATOMS: atom_id res chain seq x y z
N PHE A 1 -1.35 17.39 -3.32
CA PHE A 1 -2.06 17.30 -2.03
C PHE A 1 -1.32 18.18 -1.01
N THR A 2 -0.68 17.65 0.03
CA THR A 2 0.02 18.42 1.07
C THR A 2 1.55 18.44 0.93
N GLY A 3 2.10 17.70 -0.05
CA GLY A 3 3.54 17.67 -0.33
C GLY A 3 4.28 16.42 0.15
N ASP A 4 3.58 15.47 0.77
CA ASP A 4 4.19 14.25 1.36
C ASP A 4 5.04 13.47 0.35
N PHE A 5 4.53 13.24 -0.85
CA PHE A 5 5.26 12.48 -1.88
C PHE A 5 6.49 13.25 -2.35
N HIS A 6 6.41 14.58 -2.47
CA HIS A 6 7.59 15.40 -2.78
C HIS A 6 8.64 15.28 -1.69
N ALA A 7 8.26 15.35 -0.41
CA ALA A 7 9.17 15.17 0.71
C ALA A 7 9.85 13.79 0.69
N ILE A 8 9.10 12.73 0.37
CA ILE A 8 9.62 11.36 0.22
C ILE A 8 10.59 11.28 -0.97
N SER A 9 10.25 11.85 -2.13
CA SER A 9 11.17 11.91 -3.28
C SER A 9 12.45 12.65 -2.93
N THR A 10 12.36 13.79 -2.24
CA THR A 10 13.53 14.59 -1.83
C THR A 10 14.40 13.81 -0.84
N ALA A 11 13.82 13.15 0.17
CA ALA A 11 14.57 12.34 1.12
C ALA A 11 15.27 11.15 0.44
N HIS A 12 14.57 10.46 -0.47
CA HIS A 12 15.14 9.35 -1.23
C HIS A 12 16.31 9.80 -2.12
N ASN A 13 16.11 10.87 -2.88
CA ASN A 13 17.11 11.37 -3.81
C ASN A 13 18.29 12.05 -3.10
N LEU A 14 18.09 12.57 -1.88
CA LEU A 14 19.19 12.99 -1.01
C LEU A 14 20.11 11.81 -0.70
N LEU A 15 19.57 10.65 -0.31
CA LEU A 15 20.39 9.45 -0.07
C LEU A 15 21.14 9.03 -1.34
N ALA A 16 20.47 9.01 -2.49
CA ALA A 16 21.12 8.72 -3.78
C ALA A 16 22.27 9.69 -4.11
N ALA A 17 22.07 11.00 -3.88
CA ALA A 17 23.09 12.02 -4.10
C ALA A 17 24.28 11.85 -3.15
N ILE A 18 24.05 11.54 -1.86
CA ILE A 18 25.12 11.33 -0.89
C ILE A 18 25.92 10.05 -1.19
N ILE A 19 25.29 8.99 -1.69
CA ILE A 19 26.00 7.78 -2.15
C ILE A 19 27.02 8.15 -3.23
N ASP A 20 26.60 8.86 -4.28
CA ASP A 20 27.49 9.22 -5.40
C ASP A 20 28.53 10.29 -5.02
N ASN A 21 28.19 11.20 -4.11
CA ASN A 21 29.14 12.15 -3.54
C ASN A 21 30.23 11.42 -2.73
N HIS A 22 29.86 10.43 -1.93
CA HIS A 22 30.81 9.63 -1.15
C HIS A 22 31.75 8.80 -2.05
N LEU A 23 31.22 8.23 -3.13
CA LEU A 23 32.05 7.55 -4.15
C LEU A 23 33.09 8.50 -4.75
N SER A 24 32.67 9.71 -5.11
CA SER A 24 33.54 10.74 -5.70
C SER A 24 34.56 11.31 -4.71
N SER A 25 34.22 11.34 -3.42
CA SER A 25 35.04 11.92 -2.34
C SER A 25 36.01 10.92 -1.70
N GLY A 26 36.45 9.90 -2.45
CA GLY A 26 37.45 8.92 -2.00
C GLY A 26 36.89 7.60 -1.48
N ASN A 27 35.56 7.42 -1.44
CA ASN A 27 34.89 6.15 -1.15
C ASN A 27 35.45 5.41 0.10
N ALA A 28 35.59 6.12 1.23
CA ALA A 28 36.20 5.58 2.43
C ALA A 28 35.50 4.32 3.00
N LEU A 29 34.23 4.11 2.66
CA LEU A 29 33.43 2.92 3.03
C LEU A 29 33.68 1.73 2.09
N GLY A 30 34.47 1.91 1.03
CA GLY A 30 34.79 0.87 0.07
C GLY A 30 33.57 0.33 -0.68
N ILE A 31 32.55 1.16 -0.92
CA ILE A 31 31.30 0.78 -1.60
C ILE A 31 31.66 0.25 -2.99
N ASN A 32 31.13 -0.92 -3.33
CA ASN A 32 31.22 -1.46 -4.68
C ASN A 32 30.06 -0.88 -5.52
N PRO A 33 30.33 -0.02 -6.52
CA PRO A 33 29.28 0.64 -7.31
C PRO A 33 28.36 -0.33 -8.07
N HIS A 34 28.83 -1.55 -8.38
CA HIS A 34 28.02 -2.59 -9.01
C HIS A 34 27.01 -3.26 -8.08
N THR A 35 27.11 -3.01 -6.77
CA THR A 35 26.22 -3.60 -5.76
C THR A 35 25.22 -2.60 -5.20
N ILE A 36 25.24 -1.35 -5.69
CA ILE A 36 24.31 -0.31 -5.26
C ILE A 36 22.93 -0.65 -5.80
N ASN A 37 22.05 -1.10 -4.91
CA ASN A 37 20.65 -1.38 -5.20
C ASN A 37 19.76 -0.15 -4.93
N TRP A 38 20.29 0.89 -4.28
CA TRP A 38 19.60 2.16 -4.09
C TRP A 38 19.52 2.94 -5.41
N ARG A 39 18.34 2.87 -6.04
CA ARG A 39 17.99 3.61 -7.26
C ARG A 39 17.68 5.07 -6.93
N ARG A 40 17.07 5.79 -7.88
CA ARG A 40 16.47 7.12 -7.66
C ARG A 40 14.97 7.03 -7.78
N VAL A 41 14.25 8.10 -7.44
CA VAL A 41 12.80 8.14 -7.64
C VAL A 41 12.29 9.43 -8.24
N LEU A 42 11.20 9.32 -8.99
CA LEU A 42 10.43 10.42 -9.53
C LEU A 42 8.95 10.01 -9.56
N ASP A 43 8.06 10.89 -9.12
CA ASP A 43 6.61 10.63 -9.17
C ASP A 43 6.04 10.96 -10.55
N MET A 44 6.50 10.22 -11.57
CA MET A 44 6.08 10.38 -12.96
C MET A 44 6.15 9.04 -13.69
N ASN A 45 5.21 8.80 -14.61
CA ASN A 45 5.21 7.60 -15.44
C ASN A 45 6.23 7.72 -16.59
N ASP A 46 7.52 7.76 -16.26
CA ASP A 46 8.60 7.92 -17.22
C ASP A 46 9.35 6.61 -17.45
N ARG A 47 9.05 5.94 -18.57
CA ARG A 47 9.70 4.67 -18.93
C ARG A 47 11.17 4.84 -19.32
N ALA A 48 11.60 6.03 -19.75
CA ALA A 48 12.93 6.25 -20.27
C ALA A 48 14.00 6.25 -19.17
N LEU A 49 13.58 6.43 -17.91
CA LEU A 49 14.47 6.46 -16.75
C LEU A 49 14.65 5.11 -16.05
N ARG A 50 14.07 4.02 -16.59
CA ARG A 50 14.16 2.67 -15.98
C ARG A 50 15.61 2.20 -15.86
N ASP A 51 16.40 2.39 -16.90
CA ASP A 51 17.80 1.98 -16.95
C ASP A 51 18.62 3.11 -17.56
N ILE A 52 19.56 3.65 -16.77
CA ILE A 52 20.38 4.80 -17.17
C ILE A 52 21.83 4.59 -16.74
N ILE A 53 22.74 5.34 -17.37
CA ILE A 53 24.11 5.52 -16.91
C ILE A 53 24.23 6.95 -16.38
N ILE A 54 24.70 7.10 -15.14
CA ILE A 54 24.94 8.41 -14.49
C ILE A 54 26.43 8.68 -14.37
N GLY A 55 26.81 9.88 -13.91
CA GLY A 55 28.21 10.20 -13.60
C GLY A 55 29.11 10.34 -14.83
N LEU A 56 28.53 10.65 -15.99
CA LEU A 56 29.25 10.89 -17.25
C LEU A 56 29.80 12.33 -17.32
N GLY A 57 30.72 12.57 -18.25
CA GLY A 57 31.26 13.90 -18.55
C GLY A 57 32.59 14.26 -17.87
N GLY A 58 33.33 13.27 -17.38
CA GLY A 58 34.70 13.44 -16.86
C GLY A 58 34.77 13.45 -15.33
N SER A 59 35.99 13.60 -14.80
CA SER A 59 36.29 13.42 -13.36
C SER A 59 35.56 14.39 -12.43
N ALA A 60 35.14 15.56 -12.92
CA ALA A 60 34.36 16.53 -12.14
C ALA A 60 32.92 16.09 -11.87
N ASN A 61 32.38 15.14 -12.65
CA ASN A 61 30.98 14.73 -12.62
C ASN A 61 30.75 13.38 -11.92
N GLY A 62 31.78 12.85 -11.26
CA GLY A 62 31.73 11.61 -10.49
C GLY A 62 32.13 10.37 -11.29
N MET A 63 31.72 9.20 -10.77
CA MET A 63 32.08 7.89 -11.33
C MET A 63 30.92 7.32 -12.17
N PRO A 64 31.16 6.95 -13.45
CA PRO A 64 30.16 6.28 -14.26
C PRO A 64 29.64 4.99 -13.63
N ARG A 65 28.33 4.84 -13.53
CA ARG A 65 27.69 3.58 -13.10
C ARG A 65 26.27 3.44 -13.65
N GLU A 66 25.80 2.20 -13.70
CA GLU A 66 24.39 1.89 -13.96
C GLU A 66 23.51 2.33 -12.77
N SER A 67 22.32 2.81 -13.09
CA SER A 67 21.30 3.24 -12.15
C SER A 67 19.93 3.17 -12.83
N GLY A 68 18.87 3.52 -12.11
CA GLY A 68 17.58 3.82 -12.70
C GLY A 68 16.70 4.61 -11.76
N PHE A 69 15.48 4.89 -12.21
CA PHE A 69 14.42 5.50 -11.42
C PHE A 69 13.26 4.53 -11.22
N ASP A 70 12.68 4.59 -10.03
CA ASP A 70 11.39 4.01 -9.73
C ASP A 70 10.36 5.13 -9.47
N ILE A 71 9.08 4.80 -9.52
CA ILE A 71 8.05 5.73 -9.08
C ILE A 71 8.14 5.93 -7.57
N THR A 72 7.92 7.15 -7.05
CA THR A 72 8.15 7.49 -5.63
C THR A 72 7.49 6.54 -4.63
N VAL A 73 6.27 6.07 -4.92
CA VAL A 73 5.53 5.13 -4.07
C VAL A 73 6.17 3.74 -3.93
N ALA A 74 7.11 3.39 -4.83
CA ALA A 74 7.91 2.18 -4.77
C ALA A 74 9.10 2.28 -3.82
N SER A 75 9.42 3.48 -3.33
CA SER A 75 10.56 3.68 -2.45
C SER A 75 10.42 2.96 -1.11
N GLU A 76 11.52 2.36 -0.61
CA GLU A 76 11.61 1.91 0.78
C GLU A 76 11.36 3.06 1.79
N VAL A 77 11.67 4.32 1.44
CA VAL A 77 11.31 5.49 2.26
C VAL A 77 9.80 5.59 2.44
N MET A 78 9.00 5.31 1.40
CA MET A 78 7.53 5.28 1.50
C MET A 78 7.06 4.16 2.43
N ALA A 79 7.64 2.96 2.32
CA ALA A 79 7.31 1.84 3.20
C ALA A 79 7.66 2.13 4.66
N ILE A 80 8.87 2.66 4.92
CA ILE A 80 9.33 3.10 6.24
C ILE A 80 8.42 4.20 6.80
N PHE A 81 8.08 5.20 5.99
CA PHE A 81 7.19 6.28 6.35
C PHE A 81 5.81 5.77 6.81
N CYS A 82 5.27 4.76 6.12
CA CYS A 82 3.98 4.17 6.47
C CYS A 82 4.05 3.26 7.72
N LEU A 83 5.22 2.72 8.06
CA LEU A 83 5.40 1.85 9.22
C LEU A 83 6.00 2.55 10.45
N ALA A 84 6.41 3.82 10.33
CA ALA A 84 6.97 4.58 11.43
C ALA A 84 5.88 5.02 12.42
N GLU A 85 6.20 5.03 13.72
CA GLU A 85 5.28 5.48 14.77
C GLU A 85 5.58 6.89 15.30
N SER A 86 6.78 7.39 15.04
CA SER A 86 7.27 8.70 15.48
C SER A 86 8.44 9.16 14.60
N LEU A 87 8.87 10.41 14.77
CA LEU A 87 10.09 10.91 14.11
C LEU A 87 11.35 10.15 14.56
N ALA A 88 11.39 9.68 15.81
CA ALA A 88 12.51 8.89 16.33
C ALA A 88 12.57 7.51 15.66
N ASP A 89 11.44 6.80 15.61
CA ASP A 89 11.34 5.51 14.92
C ASP A 89 11.59 5.65 13.40
N LEU A 90 11.06 6.70 12.77
CA LEU A 90 11.36 7.04 11.38
C LEU A 90 12.87 7.17 11.15
N ARG A 91 13.55 7.95 11.98
CA ARG A 91 15.00 8.18 11.87
C ARG A 91 15.79 6.88 12.00
N GLU A 92 15.44 6.02 12.95
CA GLU A 92 16.11 4.74 13.16
C GLU A 92 15.91 3.79 11.97
N ARG A 93 14.67 3.69 11.46
CA ARG A 93 14.35 2.87 10.28
C ARG A 93 15.11 3.34 9.04
N LEU A 94 15.14 4.66 8.80
CA LEU A 94 15.92 5.23 7.70
C LEU A 94 17.41 4.91 7.83
N GLY A 95 17.95 4.91 9.06
CA GLY A 95 19.34 4.53 9.31
C GLY A 95 19.69 3.08 8.94
N ARG A 96 18.71 2.16 9.03
CA ARG A 96 18.88 0.72 8.73
C ARG A 96 18.78 0.36 7.25
N ILE A 97 18.41 1.31 6.38
CA ILE A 97 18.34 1.10 4.93
C ILE A 97 19.72 0.63 4.43
N ILE A 98 19.76 -0.51 3.74
CA ILE A 98 20.96 -1.02 3.06
C ILE A 98 20.98 -0.44 1.64
N ILE A 99 22.06 0.26 1.28
CA ILE A 99 22.20 0.92 -0.03
C ILE A 99 23.02 0.13 -1.05
N GLY A 100 23.71 -0.90 -0.57
CA GLY A 100 24.62 -1.74 -1.34
C GLY A 100 25.65 -2.40 -0.43
N TYR A 101 26.74 -2.86 -1.02
CA TYR A 101 27.78 -3.61 -0.32
C TYR A 101 29.17 -3.04 -0.59
N SER A 102 30.08 -3.23 0.37
CA SER A 102 31.49 -2.93 0.17
C SER A 102 32.16 -3.98 -0.73
N LYS A 103 33.40 -3.70 -1.17
CA LYS A 103 34.25 -4.68 -1.87
C LYS A 103 34.45 -5.98 -1.08
N ASP A 104 34.42 -5.89 0.26
CA ASP A 104 34.51 -7.04 1.18
C ASP A 104 33.15 -7.69 1.46
N LYS A 105 32.11 -7.36 0.69
CA LYS A 105 30.73 -7.87 0.81
C LYS A 105 30.03 -7.55 2.14
N LYS A 106 30.45 -6.49 2.84
CA LYS A 106 29.75 -5.99 4.03
C LYS A 106 28.62 -5.06 3.62
N PRO A 107 27.42 -5.14 4.22
CA PRO A 107 26.34 -4.21 3.92
C PRO A 107 26.74 -2.79 4.33
N VAL A 108 26.39 -1.82 3.50
CA VAL A 108 26.56 -0.40 3.78
C VAL A 108 25.17 0.22 3.93
N THR A 109 25.00 1.03 4.98
CA THR A 109 23.70 1.60 5.35
C THR A 109 23.64 3.11 5.18
N ALA A 110 22.43 3.68 5.20
CA ALA A 110 22.26 5.13 5.26
C ALA A 110 22.82 5.76 6.56
N ALA A 111 22.93 4.99 7.64
CA ALA A 111 23.60 5.42 8.86
C ALA A 111 25.13 5.54 8.68
N ASP A 112 25.76 4.63 7.93
CA ASP A 112 27.20 4.70 7.63
C ASP A 112 27.55 5.97 6.83
N LEU A 113 26.62 6.41 5.97
CA LEU A 113 26.69 7.68 5.23
C LEU A 113 26.23 8.90 6.05
N LYS A 114 25.81 8.71 7.30
CA LYS A 114 25.37 9.77 8.23
C LYS A 114 24.24 10.68 7.69
N VAL A 115 23.40 10.19 6.78
CA VAL A 115 22.39 11.01 6.09
C VAL A 115 20.96 10.83 6.62
N HIS A 116 20.69 9.74 7.34
CA HIS A 116 19.36 9.43 7.90
C HIS A 116 18.75 10.56 8.75
N GLY A 117 19.56 11.35 9.47
CA GLY A 117 19.08 12.54 10.20
C GLY A 117 18.55 13.64 9.27
N ALA A 118 19.26 13.94 8.17
CA ALA A 118 18.82 14.92 7.17
C ALA A 118 17.57 14.45 6.43
N MET A 119 17.49 13.16 6.10
CA MET A 119 16.27 12.56 5.53
C MET A 119 15.07 12.72 6.47
N THR A 120 15.28 12.53 7.77
CA THR A 120 14.22 12.71 8.78
C THR A 120 13.72 14.16 8.82
N VAL A 121 14.61 15.15 8.71
CA VAL A 121 14.23 16.57 8.68
C VAL A 121 13.35 16.87 7.46
N LEU A 122 13.69 16.34 6.29
CA LEU A 122 12.89 16.51 5.07
C LEU A 122 11.47 15.92 5.20
N LEU A 123 11.32 14.86 6.01
CA LEU A 123 10.06 14.17 6.24
C LEU A 123 9.29 14.69 7.47
N LYS A 124 9.85 15.64 8.23
CA LYS A 124 9.30 16.06 9.53
C LYS A 124 7.82 16.45 9.46
N ASN A 125 7.48 17.32 8.52
CA ASN A 125 6.11 17.81 8.37
C ASN A 125 5.24 16.80 7.62
N ALA A 126 5.82 16.09 6.65
CA ALA A 126 5.12 15.08 5.89
C ALA A 126 4.57 13.97 6.79
N LEU A 127 5.23 13.64 7.90
CA LEU A 127 4.79 12.55 8.81
C LEU A 127 3.46 12.85 9.53
N ALA A 128 2.93 14.07 9.45
CA ALA A 128 1.65 14.43 10.05
C ALA A 128 0.47 13.99 9.16
N PRO A 129 -0.48 13.17 9.67
CA PRO A 129 -1.64 12.75 8.88
C PRO A 129 -2.49 13.90 8.34
N ASN A 130 -2.91 13.82 7.08
CA ASN A 130 -3.71 14.85 6.44
C ASN A 130 -5.21 14.61 6.65
N LEU A 131 -5.88 15.52 7.35
CA LEU A 131 -7.33 15.48 7.52
C LEU A 131 -8.06 16.10 6.31
N VAL A 132 -9.01 15.35 5.77
CA VAL A 132 -9.97 15.79 4.76
C VAL A 132 -11.37 15.30 5.15
N ARG A 133 -12.35 15.47 4.27
CA ARG A 133 -13.73 15.01 4.50
C ARG A 133 -14.30 14.25 3.30
N THR A 134 -15.25 13.37 3.57
CA THR A 134 -16.12 12.78 2.54
C THR A 134 -17.13 13.80 2.00
N LEU A 135 -17.89 13.44 0.96
CA LEU A 135 -18.97 14.28 0.43
C LEU A 135 -20.04 14.62 1.48
N GLU A 136 -20.23 13.73 2.46
CA GLU A 136 -21.19 13.86 3.56
C GLU A 136 -20.56 14.45 4.83
N ASN A 137 -19.37 15.04 4.72
CA ASN A 137 -18.65 15.73 5.79
C ASN A 137 -18.08 14.82 6.90
N ASN A 138 -17.99 13.51 6.68
CA ASN A 138 -17.33 12.62 7.64
C ASN A 138 -15.80 12.81 7.54
N PRO A 139 -15.07 12.81 8.66
CA PRO A 139 -13.61 12.99 8.66
C PRO A 139 -12.91 11.80 7.99
N ALA A 140 -11.86 12.07 7.22
CA ALA A 140 -11.02 11.05 6.61
C ALA A 140 -9.54 11.46 6.66
N PHE A 141 -8.67 10.51 7.01
CA PHE A 141 -7.22 10.69 6.88
C PHE A 141 -6.72 10.09 5.58
N VAL A 142 -5.93 10.87 4.81
CA VAL A 142 -5.25 10.39 3.60
C VAL A 142 -3.75 10.55 3.83
N HIS A 143 -3.02 9.46 4.09
CA HIS A 143 -1.62 9.54 4.50
C HIS A 143 -0.84 8.27 4.20
N GLY A 144 0.27 8.42 3.47
CA GLY A 144 1.05 7.31 2.94
C GLY A 144 0.43 6.67 1.70
N GLY A 145 1.19 5.81 1.04
CA GLY A 145 0.74 5.10 -0.16
C GLY A 145 1.84 4.21 -0.75
N PRO A 146 2.31 3.18 -0.02
CA PRO A 146 3.27 2.23 -0.55
C PRO A 146 2.59 1.26 -1.51
N PHE A 147 3.37 0.69 -2.43
CA PHE A 147 2.87 -0.43 -3.24
C PHE A 147 2.47 -1.64 -2.39
N ALA A 148 1.53 -2.43 -2.91
CA ALA A 148 1.03 -3.65 -2.27
C ALA A 148 1.70 -4.94 -2.77
N ASN A 149 2.62 -4.85 -3.75
CA ASN A 149 3.41 -5.99 -4.23
C ASN A 149 4.79 -6.05 -3.54
N ILE A 150 5.63 -5.03 -3.74
CA ILE A 150 6.99 -4.92 -3.16
C ILE A 150 6.98 -4.35 -1.73
N ALA A 151 5.85 -3.85 -1.26
CA ALA A 151 5.63 -3.38 0.09
C ALA A 151 4.24 -3.84 0.59
N HIS A 152 3.77 -3.26 1.70
CA HIS A 152 2.60 -3.74 2.45
C HIS A 152 1.26 -3.10 2.03
N GLY A 153 1.25 -2.11 1.13
CA GLY A 153 0.00 -1.65 0.50
C GLY A 153 -1.02 -0.95 1.40
N CYS A 154 -0.61 -0.35 2.52
CA CYS A 154 -1.54 0.27 3.46
C CYS A 154 -1.20 1.76 3.70
N ASN A 155 -2.18 2.54 4.15
CA ASN A 155 -1.92 3.88 4.70
C ASN A 155 -1.04 3.78 5.98
N SER A 156 -0.50 4.90 6.43
CA SER A 156 0.45 4.92 7.57
C SER A 156 -0.15 4.41 8.89
N ILE A 157 0.68 3.80 9.74
CA ILE A 157 0.36 3.44 11.13
C ILE A 157 -0.07 4.66 11.94
N ILE A 158 0.61 5.81 11.82
CA ILE A 158 0.27 7.02 12.57
C ILE A 158 -1.16 7.48 12.28
N ALA A 159 -1.57 7.50 11.01
CA ALA A 159 -2.95 7.87 10.64
C ALA A 159 -3.98 6.87 11.17
N THR A 160 -3.72 5.56 11.05
CA THR A 160 -4.63 4.53 11.58
C THR A 160 -4.76 4.62 13.10
N LYS A 161 -3.64 4.76 13.84
CA LYS A 161 -3.66 4.93 15.30
C LYS A 161 -4.36 6.21 15.72
N MET A 162 -4.11 7.31 15.02
CA MET A 162 -4.76 8.59 15.30
C MET A 162 -6.28 8.48 15.12
N ALA A 163 -6.74 7.86 14.03
CA ALA A 163 -8.17 7.60 13.82
C ALA A 163 -8.76 6.75 14.97
N MET A 164 -8.11 5.64 15.35
CA MET A 164 -8.58 4.76 16.43
C MET A 164 -8.67 5.45 17.80
N ARG A 165 -7.94 6.54 18.02
CA ARG A 165 -8.00 7.33 19.26
C ARG A 165 -9.07 8.42 19.22
N LEU A 166 -9.51 8.81 18.02
CA LEU A 166 -10.42 9.94 17.80
C LEU A 166 -11.83 9.50 17.38
N SER A 167 -12.05 8.23 17.07
CA SER A 167 -13.34 7.69 16.66
C SER A 167 -13.64 6.35 17.33
N GLU A 168 -14.92 6.02 17.43
CA GLU A 168 -15.40 4.72 17.91
C GLU A 168 -15.09 3.60 16.89
N TYR A 169 -15.26 3.90 15.60
CA TYR A 169 -14.91 3.01 14.49
C TYR A 169 -13.88 3.67 13.58
N THR A 170 -12.84 2.93 13.21
CA THR A 170 -11.85 3.32 12.20
C THR A 170 -11.92 2.34 11.04
N VAL A 171 -12.39 2.82 9.89
CA VAL A 171 -12.38 2.04 8.64
C VAL A 171 -11.08 2.35 7.90
N THR A 172 -10.37 1.30 7.49
CA THR A 172 -9.10 1.38 6.74
C THR A 172 -9.07 0.28 5.69
N GLU A 173 -8.13 0.34 4.76
CA GLU A 173 -8.04 -0.57 3.63
C GLU A 173 -6.59 -0.97 3.34
N ALA A 174 -6.43 -2.01 2.53
CA ALA A 174 -5.16 -2.46 1.99
C ALA A 174 -5.31 -2.75 0.50
N GLY A 175 -4.26 -2.47 -0.29
CA GLY A 175 -4.29 -2.60 -1.75
C GLY A 175 -4.31 -4.05 -2.25
N PHE A 176 -4.85 -4.24 -3.46
CA PHE A 176 -5.11 -5.56 -4.08
C PHE A 176 -6.17 -6.39 -3.32
N GLY A 177 -6.20 -7.71 -3.56
CA GLY A 177 -7.10 -8.64 -2.88
C GLY A 177 -6.60 -9.03 -1.49
N ALA A 178 -7.42 -9.81 -0.77
CA ALA A 178 -7.09 -10.23 0.59
C ALA A 178 -5.89 -11.20 0.67
N ASP A 179 -5.53 -11.83 -0.44
CA ASP A 179 -4.33 -12.65 -0.62
C ASP A 179 -3.02 -11.86 -0.56
N LEU A 180 -3.05 -10.54 -0.82
CA LEU A 180 -1.88 -9.66 -0.74
C LEU A 180 -2.08 -8.55 0.29
N GLY A 181 -3.11 -7.72 0.11
CA GLY A 181 -3.33 -6.54 0.94
C GLY A 181 -3.68 -6.91 2.37
N ALA A 182 -4.70 -7.75 2.56
CA ALA A 182 -5.15 -8.13 3.89
C ALA A 182 -4.10 -8.97 4.63
N GLU A 183 -3.46 -9.94 3.97
CA GLU A 183 -2.34 -10.69 4.55
C GLU A 183 -1.25 -9.74 5.06
N LYS A 184 -0.75 -8.82 4.23
CA LYS A 184 0.30 -7.87 4.65
C LYS A 184 -0.20 -6.87 5.70
N PHE A 185 -1.47 -6.48 5.68
CA PHE A 185 -2.05 -5.67 6.74
C PHE A 185 -1.97 -6.41 8.09
N LEU A 186 -2.37 -7.69 8.11
CA LEU A 186 -2.43 -8.51 9.31
C LEU A 186 -1.05 -8.96 9.81
N ASP A 187 -0.19 -9.44 8.92
CA ASP A 187 1.10 -10.01 9.28
C ASP A 187 2.22 -8.96 9.44
N ILE A 188 2.11 -7.82 8.77
CA ILE A 188 3.11 -6.73 8.83
C ILE A 188 2.56 -5.54 9.61
N LYS A 189 1.52 -4.86 9.10
CA LYS A 189 1.09 -3.56 9.65
C LYS A 189 0.55 -3.69 11.08
N CYS A 190 -0.32 -4.66 11.35
CA CYS A 190 -0.87 -4.92 12.68
C CYS A 190 0.22 -5.27 13.70
N ARG A 191 1.21 -6.08 13.28
CA ARG A 191 2.34 -6.47 14.14
C ARG A 191 3.22 -5.27 14.51
N TYR A 192 3.57 -4.44 13.53
CA TYR A 192 4.34 -3.21 13.81
C TYR A 192 3.53 -2.17 14.57
N GLY A 193 2.25 -2.03 14.26
CA GLY A 193 1.37 -1.03 14.85
C GLY A 193 0.80 -1.43 16.21
N GLY A 194 0.92 -2.68 16.64
CA GLY A 194 0.35 -3.13 17.90
C GLY A 194 -1.17 -2.94 17.99
N PHE A 195 -1.88 -3.14 16.88
CA PHE A 195 -3.34 -3.11 16.83
C PHE A 195 -3.85 -4.31 16.03
N HIS A 196 -5.11 -4.68 16.27
CA HIS A 196 -5.76 -5.82 15.64
C HIS A 196 -7.14 -5.39 15.12
N PRO A 197 -7.56 -5.77 13.90
CA PRO A 197 -8.88 -5.42 13.40
C PRO A 197 -9.96 -6.21 14.16
N ASN A 198 -11.14 -5.61 14.29
CA ASN A 198 -12.29 -6.25 14.94
C ASN A 198 -13.15 -7.07 13.95
N VAL A 199 -13.15 -6.66 12.68
CA VAL A 199 -13.92 -7.26 11.59
C VAL A 199 -13.29 -6.89 10.25
N VAL A 200 -13.43 -7.75 9.26
CA VAL A 200 -12.97 -7.52 7.88
C VAL A 200 -14.17 -7.43 6.95
N VAL A 201 -14.20 -6.38 6.12
CA VAL A 201 -15.16 -6.28 5.03
C VAL A 201 -14.49 -6.72 3.74
N LEU A 202 -14.97 -7.82 3.14
CA LEU A 202 -14.54 -8.26 1.81
C LEU A 202 -15.48 -7.69 0.76
N VAL A 203 -14.94 -6.83 -0.11
CA VAL A 203 -15.70 -6.22 -1.21
C VAL A 203 -15.73 -7.16 -2.40
N ALA A 204 -16.92 -7.43 -2.94
CA ALA A 204 -17.14 -8.23 -4.14
C ALA A 204 -18.12 -7.52 -5.10
N THR A 205 -18.10 -7.92 -6.37
CA THR A 205 -19.10 -7.49 -7.36
C THR A 205 -19.53 -8.70 -8.19
N VAL A 206 -20.78 -8.72 -8.63
CA VAL A 206 -21.31 -9.76 -9.53
C VAL A 206 -20.44 -9.88 -10.79
N ARG A 207 -20.01 -8.75 -11.36
CA ARG A 207 -19.14 -8.72 -12.55
C ARG A 207 -17.75 -9.30 -12.31
N ALA A 208 -17.12 -9.03 -11.18
CA ALA A 208 -15.82 -9.62 -10.85
C ALA A 208 -15.91 -11.13 -10.68
N LEU A 209 -16.97 -11.62 -10.01
CA LEU A 209 -17.21 -13.05 -9.86
C LEU A 209 -17.46 -13.71 -11.22
N LYS A 210 -18.27 -13.11 -12.09
CA LYS A 210 -18.42 -13.58 -13.49
C LYS A 210 -17.06 -13.71 -14.22
N MET A 211 -16.17 -12.73 -14.06
CA MET A 211 -14.82 -12.83 -14.64
C MET A 211 -14.02 -14.01 -14.08
N HIS A 212 -14.07 -14.23 -12.76
CA HIS A 212 -13.43 -15.39 -12.13
C HIS A 212 -14.07 -16.72 -12.58
N GLY A 213 -15.35 -16.72 -12.93
CA GLY A 213 -16.04 -17.85 -13.56
C GLY A 213 -15.77 -18.03 -15.05
N GLY A 214 -14.89 -17.22 -15.65
CA GLY A 214 -14.46 -17.34 -17.05
C GLY A 214 -15.25 -16.48 -18.05
N ILE A 215 -16.15 -15.61 -17.59
CA ILE A 215 -16.88 -14.70 -18.49
C ILE A 215 -15.96 -13.57 -18.97
N ALA A 216 -15.89 -13.38 -20.28
CA ALA A 216 -15.09 -12.33 -20.90
C ALA A 216 -15.55 -10.92 -20.49
N LYS A 217 -14.60 -9.97 -20.46
CA LYS A 217 -14.80 -8.61 -19.93
C LYS A 217 -15.92 -7.83 -20.64
N ASP A 218 -16.08 -8.05 -21.94
CA ASP A 218 -17.09 -7.45 -22.80
C ASP A 218 -18.49 -8.05 -22.61
N ALA A 219 -18.59 -9.27 -22.10
CA ALA A 219 -19.85 -9.98 -21.84
C ALA A 219 -20.44 -9.75 -20.45
N LEU A 220 -19.75 -9.02 -19.55
CA LEU A 220 -20.14 -8.89 -18.13
C LEU A 220 -21.47 -8.18 -17.86
N LYS A 221 -21.99 -7.43 -18.83
CA LYS A 221 -23.29 -6.76 -18.70
C LYS A 221 -24.47 -7.71 -18.88
N THR A 222 -24.25 -8.87 -19.49
CA THR A 222 -25.27 -9.90 -19.63
C THR A 222 -25.35 -10.69 -18.32
N PRO A 223 -26.55 -10.93 -17.78
CA PRO A 223 -26.73 -11.80 -16.62
C PRO A 223 -26.17 -13.21 -16.89
N SER A 224 -25.41 -13.75 -15.94
CA SER A 224 -24.88 -15.11 -15.99
C SER A 224 -24.76 -15.67 -14.57
N PRO A 225 -25.87 -16.22 -14.02
CA PRO A 225 -25.85 -16.90 -12.72
C PRO A 225 -24.79 -18.01 -12.65
N GLU A 226 -24.63 -18.80 -13.72
CA GLU A 226 -23.60 -19.84 -13.83
C GLU A 226 -22.18 -19.26 -13.75
N GLY A 227 -21.93 -18.11 -14.39
CA GLY A 227 -20.64 -17.42 -14.32
C GLY A 227 -20.34 -16.90 -12.92
N VAL A 228 -21.35 -16.39 -12.21
CA VAL A 228 -21.22 -16.01 -10.79
C VAL A 228 -20.88 -17.24 -9.96
N GLU A 229 -21.65 -18.32 -10.10
CA GLU A 229 -21.49 -19.56 -9.33
C GLU A 229 -20.08 -20.13 -9.45
N LYS A 230 -19.55 -20.25 -10.67
CA LYS A 230 -18.17 -20.70 -10.90
C LYS A 230 -17.12 -19.75 -10.31
N GLY A 231 -17.41 -18.45 -10.31
CA GLY A 231 -16.52 -17.43 -9.78
C GLY A 231 -16.49 -17.34 -8.25
N LEU A 232 -17.50 -17.87 -7.56
CA LEU A 232 -17.61 -17.80 -6.10
C LEU A 232 -16.43 -18.46 -5.39
N GLU A 233 -15.75 -19.43 -6.02
CA GLU A 233 -14.56 -20.07 -5.46
C GLU A 233 -13.45 -19.07 -5.10
N ASN A 234 -13.33 -17.95 -5.83
CA ASN A 234 -12.40 -16.88 -5.45
C ASN A 234 -12.81 -16.22 -4.12
N LEU A 235 -14.08 -15.84 -3.97
CA LEU A 235 -14.59 -15.22 -2.74
C LEU A 235 -14.53 -16.18 -1.56
N VAL A 236 -14.91 -17.44 -1.77
CA VAL A 236 -14.82 -18.52 -0.77
C VAL A 236 -13.40 -18.62 -0.24
N LYS A 237 -12.39 -18.68 -1.12
CA LYS A 237 -10.99 -18.75 -0.71
C LYS A 237 -10.55 -17.54 0.13
N HIS A 238 -11.00 -16.33 -0.24
CA HIS A 238 -10.70 -15.13 0.55
C HIS A 238 -11.39 -15.15 1.92
N ILE A 239 -12.64 -15.60 2.01
CA ILE A 239 -13.35 -15.79 3.29
C ILE A 239 -12.59 -16.80 4.17
N GLU A 240 -12.22 -17.96 3.62
CA GLU A 240 -11.45 -18.98 4.34
C GLU A 240 -10.12 -18.43 4.88
N ASN A 241 -9.40 -17.64 4.07
CA ASN A 241 -8.14 -17.05 4.49
C ASN A 241 -8.33 -16.11 5.69
N ILE A 242 -9.36 -15.24 5.67
CA ILE A 242 -9.63 -14.34 6.79
C ILE A 242 -10.10 -15.10 8.04
N HIS A 243 -10.92 -16.15 7.88
CA HIS A 243 -11.24 -17.06 8.98
C HIS A 243 -9.99 -17.74 9.54
N GLY A 244 -9.00 -18.05 8.71
CA GLY A 244 -7.69 -18.56 9.13
C GLY A 244 -6.91 -17.60 10.06
N PHE A 245 -7.15 -16.30 9.94
CA PHE A 245 -6.64 -15.29 10.88
C PHE A 245 -7.51 -15.13 12.15
N GLY A 246 -8.61 -15.88 12.26
CA GLY A 246 -9.54 -15.82 13.39
C GLY A 246 -10.42 -14.57 13.40
N LEU A 247 -10.59 -13.91 12.26
CA LEU A 247 -11.31 -12.63 12.15
C LEU A 247 -12.74 -12.81 11.63
N PRO A 248 -13.72 -12.05 12.17
CA PRO A 248 -15.06 -11.99 11.60
C PRO A 248 -15.04 -11.37 10.21
N VAL A 249 -15.91 -11.86 9.33
CA VAL A 249 -16.03 -11.39 7.94
C VAL A 249 -17.45 -10.93 7.65
N VAL A 250 -17.57 -9.80 6.96
CA VAL A 250 -18.79 -9.36 6.28
C VAL A 250 -18.45 -9.15 4.81
N VAL A 251 -19.30 -9.62 3.89
CA VAL A 251 -19.13 -9.38 2.46
C VAL A 251 -19.96 -8.18 2.05
N ALA A 252 -19.34 -7.20 1.39
CA ALA A 252 -20.02 -6.07 0.76
C ALA A 252 -20.14 -6.34 -0.75
N ILE A 253 -21.35 -6.52 -1.25
CA ILE A 253 -21.63 -6.69 -2.67
C ILE A 253 -21.92 -5.31 -3.26
N ASN A 254 -20.93 -4.69 -3.88
CA ASN A 254 -21.11 -3.40 -4.53
C ASN A 254 -21.97 -3.57 -5.79
N HIS A 255 -23.18 -3.01 -5.74
CA HIS A 255 -24.21 -3.19 -6.74
C HIS A 255 -23.96 -2.35 -8.01
N PHE A 256 -24.12 -2.98 -9.17
CA PHE A 256 -24.17 -2.32 -10.48
C PHE A 256 -25.56 -2.46 -11.11
N THR A 257 -25.93 -1.50 -11.97
CA THR A 257 -27.26 -1.46 -12.62
C THR A 257 -27.59 -2.66 -13.50
N SER A 258 -26.57 -3.41 -13.95
CA SER A 258 -26.74 -4.63 -14.75
C SER A 258 -26.89 -5.90 -13.92
N ASP A 259 -26.67 -5.83 -12.61
CA ASP A 259 -26.69 -7.00 -11.73
C ASP A 259 -28.15 -7.41 -11.47
N THR A 260 -28.45 -8.70 -11.55
CA THR A 260 -29.79 -9.20 -11.23
C THR A 260 -29.91 -9.59 -9.76
N ASP A 261 -31.13 -9.56 -9.22
CA ASP A 261 -31.37 -10.03 -7.85
C ASP A 261 -31.05 -11.53 -7.70
N GLU A 262 -31.18 -12.32 -8.77
CA GLU A 262 -30.76 -13.72 -8.81
C GLU A 262 -29.24 -13.88 -8.63
N GLU A 263 -28.44 -13.13 -9.40
CA GLU A 263 -26.97 -13.15 -9.29
C GLU A 263 -26.50 -12.73 -7.89
N ILE A 264 -27.15 -11.72 -7.29
CA ILE A 264 -26.87 -11.27 -5.93
C ILE A 264 -27.25 -12.34 -4.91
N SER A 265 -28.43 -12.96 -5.07
CA SER A 265 -28.92 -14.00 -4.15
C SER A 265 -28.01 -15.21 -4.11
N LEU A 266 -27.38 -15.59 -5.24
CA LEU A 266 -26.38 -16.65 -5.28
C LEU A 266 -25.16 -16.35 -4.40
N ILE A 267 -24.67 -15.12 -4.44
CA ILE A 267 -23.53 -14.69 -3.60
C ILE A 267 -23.94 -14.76 -2.13
N GLN A 268 -25.13 -14.27 -1.80
CA GLN A 268 -25.64 -14.27 -0.43
C GLN A 268 -25.82 -15.68 0.12
N ALA A 269 -26.48 -16.56 -0.65
CA ALA A 269 -26.67 -17.96 -0.27
C ALA A 269 -25.33 -18.67 -0.05
N ARG A 270 -24.33 -18.44 -0.92
CA ARG A 270 -23.00 -19.03 -0.74
C ARG A 270 -22.30 -18.53 0.52
N CYS A 271 -22.34 -17.23 0.79
CA CYS A 271 -21.76 -16.66 2.02
C CYS A 271 -22.46 -17.19 3.28
N GLU A 272 -23.78 -17.37 3.25
CA GLU A 272 -24.56 -17.92 4.35
C GLU A 272 -24.12 -19.35 4.70
N THR A 273 -23.80 -20.20 3.71
CA THR A 273 -23.24 -21.55 3.98
C THR A 273 -21.90 -21.52 4.72
N MET A 274 -21.21 -20.38 4.72
CA MET A 274 -19.93 -20.17 5.42
C MET A 274 -20.12 -19.40 6.73
N GLY A 275 -21.37 -19.11 7.14
CA GLY A 275 -21.67 -18.29 8.32
C GLY A 275 -21.33 -16.80 8.15
N VAL A 276 -21.23 -16.31 6.91
CA VAL A 276 -20.84 -14.93 6.58
C VAL A 276 -22.03 -14.16 6.04
N MET A 277 -22.28 -12.97 6.58
CA MET A 277 -23.31 -12.07 6.06
C MET A 277 -22.80 -11.37 4.80
N ALA A 278 -23.57 -11.43 3.72
CA ALA A 278 -23.31 -10.68 2.49
C ALA A 278 -24.38 -9.63 2.23
N VAL A 279 -23.95 -8.37 2.19
CA VAL A 279 -24.82 -7.20 2.13
C VAL A 279 -24.66 -6.50 0.79
N ARG A 280 -25.77 -6.33 0.06
CA ARG A 280 -25.84 -5.44 -1.10
C ARG A 280 -25.58 -3.99 -0.67
N ALA A 281 -24.60 -3.35 -1.29
CA ALA A 281 -24.20 -1.98 -1.01
C ALA A 281 -24.43 -1.10 -2.25
N THR A 282 -25.16 0.01 -2.07
CA THR A 282 -25.58 0.96 -3.11
C THR A 282 -24.99 2.37 -2.88
N HIS A 283 -24.01 2.50 -2.00
CA HIS A 283 -23.45 3.79 -1.57
C HIS A 283 -22.85 4.65 -2.69
N TRP A 284 -22.43 4.04 -3.80
CA TRP A 284 -22.02 4.81 -4.98
C TRP A 284 -23.16 5.67 -5.56
N ALA A 285 -24.39 5.15 -5.55
CA ALA A 285 -25.57 5.85 -6.06
C ALA A 285 -26.32 6.63 -4.97
N GLU A 286 -26.33 6.12 -3.73
CA GLU A 286 -27.21 6.57 -2.65
C GLU A 286 -26.46 7.16 -1.45
N GLY A 287 -25.14 7.34 -1.53
CA GLY A 287 -24.34 7.85 -0.43
C GLY A 287 -24.34 6.94 0.80
N GLY A 288 -24.23 7.51 2.01
CA GLY A 288 -24.21 6.77 3.26
C GLY A 288 -25.42 5.86 3.46
N ALA A 289 -26.61 6.30 3.02
CA ALA A 289 -27.84 5.52 3.10
C ALA A 289 -27.72 4.14 2.42
N GLY A 290 -27.01 4.09 1.28
CA GLY A 290 -26.76 2.86 0.53
C GLY A 290 -25.77 1.89 1.17
N ALA A 291 -25.16 2.24 2.31
CA ALA A 291 -24.29 1.38 3.10
C ALA A 291 -24.77 1.15 4.54
N GLU A 292 -25.95 1.64 4.94
CA GLU A 292 -26.45 1.49 6.32
C GLU A 292 -26.57 0.03 6.77
N LYS A 293 -27.05 -0.86 5.88
CA LYS A 293 -27.14 -2.29 6.18
C LYS A 293 -25.76 -2.91 6.40
N LEU A 294 -24.77 -2.46 5.64
CA LEU A 294 -23.38 -2.92 5.80
C LEU A 294 -22.81 -2.40 7.13
N ALA A 295 -23.05 -1.13 7.47
CA ALA A 295 -22.64 -0.57 8.74
C ALA A 295 -23.26 -1.34 9.93
N LYS A 296 -24.56 -1.67 9.86
CA LYS A 296 -25.24 -2.48 10.88
C LYS A 296 -24.72 -3.91 11.00
N ALA A 297 -24.21 -4.48 9.91
CA ALA A 297 -23.60 -5.82 9.92
C ALA A 297 -22.18 -5.82 10.50
N VAL A 298 -21.50 -4.67 10.45
CA VAL A 298 -20.14 -4.46 10.97
C VAL A 298 -20.14 -4.19 12.49
N VAL A 299 -21.20 -3.59 13.02
CA VAL A 299 -21.41 -3.29 14.45
C VAL A 299 -21.89 -4.52 15.20
#